data_AF-A0A522EBS0-F1
#
_entry.id   AF-A0A522EBS0-F1
#
_cell.length_a   1.000
_cell.length_b   1.000
_cell.length_c   1.000
_cell.angle_alpha   90.00
_cell.angle_beta   90.00
_cell.angle_gamma   90.00
#
_symmetry.space_group_name_H-M   'P 1'
#
loop_
_entity.id
_entity.type
_entity.pdbx_description
1 polymer ?
#
loop_
_entity_poly.entity_id
_entity_poly.type
_entity_poly.pdbx_seq_one_letter_code
_entity_poly.pdbx_strand_id
1 'polypeptide(L)'
;MQISGANQRIDLTDTATFITGIETIKFSGAGHSNLILNAQSVIDLSSGGNTLTVDGDAGDTLYLDNVGWNDDGVQNGYNVFTLQAATVKVNAAITVVPPPSYIISDAATAAQIGGFFTDGADEVVIDFGGIQYNQTDLSGGIIDLTGFGLEDTLVIAIHDGIISEGDAHYHNVPYRSHYIKQSVPNDHTSYYGINTDRVSWQKSASRARLVSQSLELTTYSYITYSSIHEIGNIQITGLPSGLPDSQFIFM
;
A
#
# COMPACT_ATOMS: atom_id res chain seq x y z
N MET A 1 22.91 17.50 -11.03
CA MET A 1 23.23 16.69 -12.23
C MET A 1 22.44 17.24 -13.41
N GLN A 2 23.04 17.29 -14.60
CA GLN A 2 22.34 17.62 -15.84
C GLN A 2 22.41 16.44 -16.79
N ILE A 3 21.28 16.13 -17.42
CA ILE A 3 21.11 15.07 -18.40
C ILE A 3 20.75 15.74 -19.72
N SER A 4 21.60 15.60 -20.72
CA SER A 4 21.43 16.21 -22.03
C SER A 4 21.13 15.15 -23.08
N GLY A 5 20.09 15.37 -23.87
CA GLY A 5 19.70 14.46 -24.95
C GLY A 5 18.19 14.26 -24.99
N ALA A 6 17.71 13.66 -26.07
CA ALA A 6 16.31 13.27 -26.20
C ALA A 6 16.10 11.81 -25.79
N ASN A 7 14.89 11.47 -25.35
CA ASN A 7 14.44 10.09 -25.12
C ASN A 7 15.32 9.31 -24.15
N GLN A 8 15.83 9.98 -23.11
CA GLN A 8 16.62 9.31 -22.08
C GLN A 8 15.68 8.54 -21.15
N ARG A 9 16.08 7.36 -20.70
CA ARG A 9 15.42 6.65 -19.60
C ARG A 9 16.45 6.41 -18.52
N ILE A 10 16.24 7.03 -17.37
CA ILE A 10 17.11 6.90 -16.21
C ILE A 10 16.30 6.27 -15.10
N ASP A 11 16.80 5.14 -14.63
CA ASP A 11 16.26 4.42 -13.50
C ASP A 11 17.24 4.55 -12.33
N LEU A 12 16.80 5.17 -11.25
CA LEU A 12 17.62 5.36 -10.04
C LEU A 12 17.13 4.52 -8.86
N THR A 13 16.13 3.65 -9.07
CA THR A 13 15.50 2.85 -7.99
C THR A 13 16.48 1.97 -7.22
N ASP A 14 17.57 1.52 -7.86
CA ASP A 14 18.63 0.68 -7.27
C ASP A 14 20.01 1.39 -7.20
N THR A 15 20.05 2.72 -7.15
CA THR A 15 21.32 3.48 -7.22
C THR A 15 22.00 3.76 -5.88
N ALA A 16 21.50 3.15 -4.80
CA ALA A 16 21.87 3.35 -3.40
C ALA A 16 23.38 3.26 -3.07
N THR A 17 24.20 2.75 -3.99
CA THR A 17 25.63 2.48 -3.73
C THR A 17 26.62 3.23 -4.62
N PHE A 18 26.19 3.93 -5.67
CA PHE A 18 27.13 4.49 -6.67
C PHE A 18 27.04 5.99 -6.92
N ILE A 19 25.89 6.62 -6.65
CA ILE A 19 25.66 8.03 -6.95
C ILE A 19 25.05 8.69 -5.71
N THR A 20 25.75 9.67 -5.13
CA THR A 20 25.31 10.40 -3.93
C THR A 20 25.59 11.91 -4.09
N GLY A 21 24.98 12.73 -3.23
CA GLY A 21 25.11 14.18 -3.25
C GLY A 21 24.36 14.89 -4.38
N ILE A 22 23.33 14.25 -4.93
CA ILE A 22 22.46 14.81 -5.95
C ILE A 22 21.19 15.36 -5.30
N GLU A 23 21.09 16.68 -5.22
CA GLU A 23 19.88 17.39 -4.77
C GLU A 23 19.04 17.93 -5.95
N THR A 24 19.59 17.88 -7.17
CA THR A 24 18.91 18.39 -8.37
C THR A 24 19.27 17.54 -9.59
N ILE A 25 18.27 17.09 -10.33
CA ILE A 25 18.38 16.50 -11.66
C ILE A 25 17.71 17.44 -12.64
N LYS A 26 18.42 17.80 -13.71
CA LYS A 26 17.90 18.65 -14.78
C LYS A 26 17.95 17.92 -16.11
N PHE A 27 16.80 17.70 -16.71
CA PHE A 27 16.69 17.36 -18.12
C PHE A 27 16.92 18.60 -18.98
N SER A 28 17.63 18.41 -20.09
CA SER A 28 17.94 19.47 -21.04
C SER A 28 17.88 18.94 -22.47
N GLY A 29 17.13 19.64 -23.32
CA GLY A 29 16.89 19.25 -24.72
C GLY A 29 15.41 19.00 -24.99
N ALA A 30 15.03 19.01 -26.28
CA ALA A 30 13.64 18.94 -26.71
C ALA A 30 13.10 17.50 -26.86
N GLY A 31 13.37 16.60 -25.90
CA GLY A 31 12.98 15.19 -26.01
C GLY A 31 12.34 14.63 -24.75
N HIS A 32 11.52 13.60 -24.94
CA HIS A 32 10.72 12.96 -23.90
C HIS A 32 11.58 12.06 -22.99
N SER A 33 12.12 12.62 -21.92
CA SER A 33 12.96 11.86 -20.99
C SER A 33 12.15 11.31 -19.82
N ASN A 34 12.53 10.12 -19.38
CA ASN A 34 11.88 9.39 -18.29
C ASN A 34 12.85 9.26 -17.12
N LEU A 35 12.41 9.68 -15.93
CA LEU A 35 13.09 9.43 -14.67
C LEU A 35 12.26 8.45 -13.84
N ILE A 36 12.88 7.46 -13.22
CA ILE A 36 12.22 6.51 -12.32
C ILE A 36 12.92 6.60 -10.97
N LEU A 37 12.13 6.88 -9.91
CA LEU A 37 12.61 7.07 -8.54
C LEU A 37 11.71 6.32 -7.56
N ASN A 38 12.31 5.79 -6.51
CA ASN A 38 11.61 5.40 -5.28
C ASN A 38 12.08 6.30 -4.11
N ALA A 39 11.35 6.32 -2.99
CA ALA A 39 11.65 7.14 -1.83
C ALA A 39 13.05 6.86 -1.27
N GLN A 40 13.49 5.60 -1.26
CA GLN A 40 14.82 5.23 -0.80
C GLN A 40 15.92 5.84 -1.69
N SER A 41 15.76 5.80 -3.02
CA SER A 41 16.68 6.42 -3.96
C SER A 41 16.80 7.92 -3.75
N VAL A 42 15.72 8.62 -3.40
CA VAL A 42 15.75 10.06 -3.08
C VAL A 42 16.57 10.33 -1.82
N ILE A 43 16.42 9.48 -0.79
CA ILE A 43 17.19 9.56 0.44
C ILE A 43 18.68 9.29 0.16
N ASP A 44 18.99 8.24 -0.59
CA ASP A 44 20.36 7.81 -0.86
C ASP A 44 21.10 8.76 -1.81
N LEU A 45 20.38 9.37 -2.76
CA LEU A 45 20.93 10.40 -3.64
C LEU A 45 21.25 11.68 -2.87
N SER A 46 20.46 12.05 -1.86
CA SER A 46 20.65 13.29 -1.11
C SER A 46 21.83 13.20 -0.14
N SER A 47 22.54 14.31 0.02
CA SER A 47 23.63 14.46 0.99
C SER A 47 23.16 14.83 2.40
N GLY A 48 21.86 15.05 2.60
CA GLY A 48 21.30 15.29 3.93
C GLY A 48 19.94 16.00 3.98
N GLY A 49 19.40 16.43 2.84
CA GLY A 49 18.08 17.06 2.77
C GLY A 49 16.93 16.10 2.47
N ASN A 50 17.23 14.86 2.07
CA ASN A 50 16.30 13.88 1.50
C ASN A 50 15.36 14.49 0.46
N THR A 51 15.83 15.54 -0.23
CA THR A 51 15.02 16.37 -1.12
C THR A 51 15.66 16.36 -2.49
N LEU A 52 14.95 15.83 -3.48
CA LEU A 52 15.38 15.89 -4.86
C LEU A 52 14.53 16.89 -5.64
N THR A 53 15.17 17.82 -6.33
CA THR A 53 14.51 18.70 -7.30
C THR A 53 14.69 18.15 -8.71
N VAL A 54 13.60 18.01 -9.46
CA VAL A 54 13.58 17.53 -10.84
C VAL A 54 13.12 18.65 -11.76
N ASP A 55 14.05 19.13 -12.58
CA ASP A 55 13.82 20.14 -13.62
C ASP A 55 13.76 19.49 -15.00
N GLY A 56 12.88 19.99 -15.86
CA GLY A 56 12.65 19.47 -17.19
C GLY A 56 11.58 20.28 -17.91
N ASP A 57 11.25 19.85 -19.12
CA ASP A 57 10.31 20.53 -20.00
C ASP A 57 9.07 19.65 -20.26
N ALA A 58 8.08 20.23 -20.94
CA ALA A 58 6.87 19.49 -21.31
C ALA A 58 7.21 18.27 -22.17
N GLY A 59 6.70 17.11 -21.77
CA GLY A 59 6.93 15.82 -22.43
C GLY A 59 7.94 14.93 -21.70
N ASP A 60 8.65 15.44 -20.69
CA ASP A 60 9.36 14.61 -19.73
C ASP A 60 8.38 13.93 -18.76
N THR A 61 8.75 12.75 -18.27
CA THR A 61 7.95 11.95 -17.33
C THR A 61 8.78 11.54 -16.12
N LEU A 62 8.21 11.71 -14.93
CA LEU A 62 8.72 11.13 -13.69
C LEU A 62 7.80 10.00 -13.25
N TYR A 63 8.36 8.81 -13.11
CA TYR A 63 7.71 7.66 -12.48
C TYR A 63 8.12 7.61 -11.02
N LEU A 64 7.13 7.71 -10.13
CA LEU A 64 7.32 7.52 -8.69
C LEU A 64 6.98 6.07 -8.36
N ASP A 65 8.00 5.23 -8.21
CA ASP A 65 7.91 3.76 -8.12
C ASP A 65 7.60 3.27 -6.69
N ASN A 66 6.94 4.10 -5.87
CA ASN A 66 6.37 3.65 -4.60
C ASN A 66 4.92 4.09 -4.53
N VAL A 67 4.11 3.31 -3.83
CA VAL A 67 2.77 3.72 -3.45
C VAL A 67 2.82 4.65 -2.24
N GLY A 68 1.81 5.52 -2.14
CA GLY A 68 1.59 6.36 -0.95
C GLY A 68 2.32 7.70 -0.96
N TRP A 69 2.89 8.12 -2.09
CA TRP A 69 3.35 9.51 -2.24
C TRP A 69 2.18 10.47 -2.01
N ASN A 70 2.35 11.34 -1.04
CA ASN A 70 1.41 12.41 -0.76
C ASN A 70 1.72 13.59 -1.70
N ASP A 71 0.72 14.01 -2.47
CA ASP A 71 0.79 15.22 -3.29
C ASP A 71 0.47 16.45 -2.43
N ASP A 72 1.53 17.17 -2.03
CA ASP A 72 1.45 18.42 -1.25
C ASP A 72 1.12 19.65 -2.12
N GLY A 73 0.76 19.42 -3.39
CA GLY A 73 0.40 20.43 -4.36
C GLY A 73 1.60 21.25 -4.86
N VAL A 74 1.28 22.36 -5.52
CA VAL A 74 2.30 23.23 -6.12
C VAL A 74 2.86 24.20 -5.08
N GLN A 75 4.17 24.15 -4.85
CA GLN A 75 4.91 25.07 -3.98
C GLN A 75 6.10 25.67 -4.74
N ASN A 76 6.17 27.00 -4.80
CA ASN A 76 7.24 27.73 -5.50
C ASN A 76 7.45 27.31 -6.97
N GLY A 77 6.38 26.88 -7.66
CA GLY A 77 6.43 26.44 -9.07
C GLY A 77 6.73 24.97 -9.29
N TYR A 78 6.82 24.17 -8.22
CA TYR A 78 7.05 22.72 -8.28
C TYR A 78 5.87 21.98 -7.67
N ASN A 79 5.43 20.89 -8.29
CA ASN A 79 4.62 19.88 -7.61
C ASN A 79 5.50 19.20 -6.54
N VAL A 80 5.00 19.11 -5.32
CA VAL A 80 5.76 18.55 -4.19
C VAL A 80 5.14 17.23 -3.78
N PHE A 81 5.95 16.17 -3.79
CA PHE A 81 5.56 14.84 -3.35
C PHE A 81 6.38 14.44 -2.14
N THR A 82 5.73 13.88 -1.11
CA THR A 82 6.39 13.40 0.10
C THR A 82 6.04 11.93 0.38
N LEU A 83 7.03 11.15 0.80
CA LEU A 83 6.84 9.76 1.25
C LEU A 83 7.95 9.41 2.25
N GLN A 84 7.56 8.96 3.44
CA GLN A 84 8.48 8.73 4.57
C GLN A 84 9.34 9.98 4.84
N ALA A 85 10.67 9.88 4.71
CA ALA A 85 11.60 11.00 4.86
C ALA A 85 11.97 11.66 3.52
N ALA A 86 11.50 11.14 2.39
CA ALA A 86 11.83 11.63 1.06
C ALA A 86 10.89 12.75 0.63
N THR A 87 11.44 13.75 -0.06
CA THR A 87 10.70 14.83 -0.71
C THR A 87 11.16 14.95 -2.16
N VAL A 88 10.22 14.99 -3.11
CA VAL A 88 10.52 15.26 -4.52
C VAL A 88 9.80 16.53 -4.94
N LYS A 89 10.56 17.47 -5.50
CA LYS A 89 10.04 18.72 -6.08
C LYS A 89 10.16 18.62 -7.58
N VAL A 90 9.03 18.58 -8.28
CA VAL A 90 8.97 18.32 -9.71
C VAL A 90 8.49 19.56 -10.42
N ASN A 91 9.24 20.01 -11.43
CA ASN A 91 8.79 21.11 -12.27
C ASN A 91 7.40 20.80 -12.84
N ALA A 92 6.46 21.74 -12.75
CA ALA A 92 5.07 21.53 -13.14
C ALA A 92 4.86 21.15 -14.62
N ALA A 93 5.87 21.34 -15.49
CA ALA A 93 5.84 20.90 -16.88
C ALA A 93 6.05 19.39 -17.08
N ILE A 94 6.61 18.70 -16.08
CA ILE A 94 6.89 17.26 -16.13
C ILE A 94 5.63 16.49 -15.75
N THR A 95 5.33 15.44 -16.49
CA THR A 95 4.24 14.52 -16.15
C THR A 95 4.69 13.58 -15.03
N VAL A 96 3.93 13.51 -13.94
CA VAL A 96 4.20 12.54 -12.86
C VAL A 96 3.26 11.36 -13.00
N VAL A 97 3.82 10.15 -12.97
CA VAL A 97 3.10 8.88 -13.11
C VAL A 97 3.30 8.06 -11.84
N PRO A 98 2.23 7.76 -11.08
CA PRO A 98 2.28 6.82 -9.95
C PRO A 98 2.47 5.37 -10.44
N PRO A 99 2.74 4.41 -9.55
CA PRO A 99 2.81 3.00 -9.96
C PRO A 99 1.44 2.52 -10.50
N PRO A 100 1.42 1.49 -11.37
CA PRO A 100 0.17 0.87 -11.80
C PRO A 100 -0.66 0.40 -10.60
N SER A 101 -1.98 0.45 -10.70
CA SER A 101 -2.89 0.04 -9.63
C SER A 101 -3.95 -0.94 -10.12
N TYR A 102 -4.24 -1.97 -9.33
CA TYR A 102 -5.28 -2.96 -9.58
C TYR A 102 -6.19 -3.14 -8.36
N ILE A 103 -7.50 -3.07 -8.60
CA ILE A 103 -8.51 -3.22 -7.56
C ILE A 103 -9.10 -4.63 -7.60
N ILE A 104 -9.02 -5.31 -6.46
CA ILE A 104 -9.72 -6.56 -6.16
C ILE A 104 -10.97 -6.21 -5.36
N SER A 105 -12.14 -6.39 -5.98
CA SER A 105 -13.44 -6.07 -5.38
C SER A 105 -14.43 -7.22 -5.38
N ASP A 106 -14.11 -8.33 -6.04
CA ASP A 106 -14.94 -9.53 -6.15
C ASP A 106 -14.11 -10.74 -6.61
N ALA A 107 -14.75 -11.91 -6.69
CA ALA A 107 -14.08 -13.13 -7.11
C ALA A 107 -13.54 -13.07 -8.54
N ALA A 108 -14.13 -12.25 -9.42
CA ALA A 108 -13.72 -12.14 -10.82
C ALA A 108 -12.41 -11.34 -10.96
N THR A 109 -12.31 -10.21 -10.28
CA THR A 109 -11.10 -9.38 -10.22
C THR A 109 -9.98 -10.09 -9.48
N ALA A 110 -10.27 -10.79 -8.38
CA ALA A 110 -9.29 -11.63 -7.70
C ALA A 110 -8.73 -12.74 -8.60
N ALA A 111 -9.52 -13.30 -9.51
CA ALA A 111 -9.05 -14.33 -10.43
C ALA A 111 -8.16 -13.79 -11.57
N GLN A 112 -8.16 -12.48 -11.82
CA GLN A 112 -7.44 -11.83 -12.92
C GLN A 112 -6.12 -11.18 -12.48
N ILE A 113 -5.91 -10.98 -11.17
CA ILE A 113 -4.74 -10.27 -10.62
C ILE A 113 -3.39 -10.84 -11.09
N GLY A 114 -3.28 -12.15 -11.34
CA GLY A 114 -2.02 -12.75 -11.77
C GLY A 114 -1.48 -12.21 -13.10
N GLY A 115 -2.32 -11.57 -13.93
CA GLY A 115 -1.90 -10.91 -15.17
C GLY A 115 -1.55 -9.43 -15.04
N PHE A 116 -1.62 -8.87 -13.82
CA PHE A 116 -1.36 -7.45 -13.56
C PHE A 116 0.10 -7.15 -13.23
N PHE A 117 0.75 -8.02 -12.46
CA PHE A 117 2.11 -7.80 -11.95
C PHE A 117 3.15 -7.59 -13.06
N THR A 118 4.06 -6.66 -12.81
CA THR A 118 5.20 -6.28 -13.64
C THR A 118 6.52 -6.55 -12.90
N ASP A 119 7.65 -6.20 -13.51
CA ASP A 119 8.97 -6.28 -12.86
C ASP A 119 9.28 -5.03 -11.99
N GLY A 120 8.38 -4.04 -11.97
CA GLY A 120 8.51 -2.79 -11.18
C GLY A 120 7.46 -2.71 -10.08
N ALA A 121 7.40 -1.60 -9.35
CA ALA A 121 6.46 -1.47 -8.26
C ALA A 121 5.01 -1.37 -8.75
N ASP A 122 4.15 -2.23 -8.21
CA ASP A 122 2.72 -2.26 -8.47
C ASP A 122 1.90 -2.05 -7.18
N GLU A 123 0.72 -1.45 -7.32
CA GLU A 123 -0.27 -1.30 -6.26
C GLU A 123 -1.41 -2.31 -6.42
N VAL A 124 -1.67 -3.08 -5.38
CA VAL A 124 -2.88 -3.92 -5.29
C VAL A 124 -3.79 -3.37 -4.21
N VAL A 125 -5.01 -3.01 -4.58
CA VAL A 125 -6.03 -2.51 -3.65
C VAL A 125 -7.09 -3.58 -3.47
N ILE A 126 -7.33 -4.03 -2.23
CA ILE A 126 -8.46 -4.89 -1.88
C ILE A 126 -9.58 -4.01 -1.34
N ASP A 127 -10.65 -3.85 -2.11
CA ASP A 127 -11.82 -3.05 -1.72
C ASP A 127 -13.13 -3.71 -2.12
N PHE A 128 -13.86 -4.23 -1.12
CA PHE A 128 -15.16 -4.88 -1.32
C PHE A 128 -16.34 -3.91 -1.23
N GLY A 129 -16.13 -2.60 -1.27
CA GLY A 129 -17.20 -1.60 -1.27
C GLY A 129 -17.93 -1.51 0.08
N GLY A 130 -17.21 -1.70 1.18
CA GLY A 130 -17.75 -1.56 2.53
C GLY A 130 -18.65 -2.69 3.01
N ILE A 131 -18.51 -3.90 2.45
CA ILE A 131 -19.19 -5.13 2.93
C ILE A 131 -18.22 -6.04 3.68
N GLN A 132 -18.75 -6.89 4.56
CA GLN A 132 -17.94 -7.79 5.38
C GLN A 132 -17.29 -8.87 4.53
N TYR A 133 -16.09 -9.32 4.89
CA TYR A 133 -15.43 -10.40 4.14
C TYR A 133 -16.30 -11.66 4.03
N ASN A 134 -17.13 -11.97 5.05
CA ASN A 134 -18.08 -13.09 5.00
C ASN A 134 -19.28 -12.88 4.06
N GLN A 135 -19.54 -11.65 3.62
CA GLN A 135 -20.62 -11.27 2.70
C GLN A 135 -20.16 -11.15 1.26
N THR A 136 -18.85 -11.17 1.00
CA THR A 136 -18.28 -11.19 -0.35
C THR A 136 -18.55 -12.52 -1.05
N ASP A 137 -18.52 -12.52 -2.37
CA ASP A 137 -18.50 -13.74 -3.20
C ASP A 137 -17.16 -14.50 -3.11
N LEU A 138 -16.16 -13.90 -2.46
CA LEU A 138 -14.85 -14.47 -2.11
C LEU A 138 -14.80 -15.11 -0.73
N SER A 139 -15.88 -15.10 0.06
CA SER A 139 -15.92 -15.70 1.40
C SER A 139 -15.57 -17.19 1.35
N GLY A 140 -14.54 -17.59 2.11
CA GLY A 140 -13.94 -18.92 2.10
C GLY A 140 -12.93 -19.15 0.97
N GLY A 141 -12.68 -18.15 0.13
CA GLY A 141 -11.85 -18.20 -1.06
C GLY A 141 -10.39 -17.79 -0.86
N ILE A 142 -9.69 -17.65 -1.99
CA ILE A 142 -8.26 -17.35 -2.06
C ILE A 142 -8.05 -16.18 -3.03
N ILE A 143 -7.27 -15.20 -2.61
CA ILE A 143 -6.61 -14.22 -3.47
C ILE A 143 -5.16 -14.69 -3.65
N ASP A 144 -4.80 -15.03 -4.88
CA ASP A 144 -3.45 -15.47 -5.23
C ASP A 144 -2.66 -14.31 -5.82
N LEU A 145 -1.78 -13.74 -5.02
CA LEU A 145 -0.88 -12.66 -5.41
C LEU A 145 0.47 -13.21 -5.90
N THR A 146 0.50 -14.40 -6.50
CA THR A 146 1.71 -14.91 -7.15
C THR A 146 2.12 -13.93 -8.25
N GLY A 147 3.31 -13.35 -8.11
CA GLY A 147 3.80 -12.24 -8.93
C GLY A 147 4.07 -10.98 -8.13
N PHE A 148 3.51 -10.86 -6.92
CA PHE A 148 3.74 -9.73 -6.03
C PHE A 148 5.22 -9.62 -5.63
N GLY A 149 5.84 -8.48 -5.93
CA GLY A 149 7.24 -8.14 -5.67
C GLY A 149 7.51 -7.70 -4.23
N LEU A 150 8.77 -7.37 -3.92
CA LEU A 150 9.14 -6.78 -2.62
C LEU A 150 8.91 -5.25 -2.61
N GLU A 151 8.87 -4.68 -3.79
CA GLU A 151 8.60 -3.30 -4.17
C GLU A 151 7.10 -2.98 -4.19
N ASP A 152 6.26 -3.99 -4.44
CA ASP A 152 4.81 -3.88 -4.52
C ASP A 152 4.16 -3.54 -3.17
N THR A 153 3.03 -2.84 -3.26
CA THR A 153 2.26 -2.43 -2.10
C THR A 153 0.85 -3.05 -2.15
N LEU A 154 0.44 -3.61 -1.01
CA LEU A 154 -0.91 -4.12 -0.80
C LEU A 154 -1.67 -3.12 0.07
N VAL A 155 -2.63 -2.45 -0.54
CA VAL A 155 -3.60 -1.60 0.13
C VAL A 155 -4.85 -2.42 0.44
N ILE A 156 -5.32 -2.39 1.67
CA ILE A 156 -6.57 -3.06 2.07
C ILE A 156 -7.53 -1.99 2.57
N ALA A 157 -8.59 -1.78 1.81
CA ALA A 157 -9.67 -0.88 2.19
C ALA A 157 -10.45 -1.48 3.36
N ILE A 158 -10.78 -0.63 4.32
CA ILE A 158 -11.60 -0.97 5.47
C ILE A 158 -13.10 -0.88 5.15
N HIS A 159 -13.90 -1.64 5.91
CA HIS A 159 -15.33 -1.78 5.71
C HIS A 159 -16.17 -0.49 5.88
N ASP A 160 -15.66 0.56 6.55
CA ASP A 160 -16.45 1.77 6.84
C ASP A 160 -16.08 2.99 5.98
N GLY A 161 -15.07 2.88 5.12
CA GLY A 161 -14.56 3.98 4.32
C GLY A 161 -13.92 5.13 5.11
N ILE A 162 -13.49 4.90 6.37
CA ILE A 162 -12.87 5.92 7.24
C ILE A 162 -11.41 5.59 7.58
N ILE A 163 -10.47 6.20 6.86
CA ILE A 163 -9.02 6.13 7.13
C ILE A 163 -8.75 6.34 8.63
N SER A 164 -8.38 5.26 9.32
CA SER A 164 -7.88 5.31 10.69
C SER A 164 -6.56 4.57 10.73
N GLU A 165 -5.47 5.30 10.99
CA GLU A 165 -4.20 4.71 11.40
C GLU A 165 -4.46 3.81 12.63
N GLY A 166 -4.49 2.50 12.41
CA GLY A 166 -4.63 1.52 13.47
C GLY A 166 -3.26 0.99 13.83
N ASP A 167 -2.78 1.28 15.04
CA ASP A 167 -1.64 0.55 15.60
C ASP A 167 -2.03 -0.92 15.79
N ALA A 168 -1.19 -1.83 15.30
CA ALA A 168 -1.34 -3.25 15.58
C ALA A 168 -1.25 -3.49 17.10
N HIS A 169 -2.35 -3.89 17.75
CA HIS A 169 -2.36 -4.11 19.19
C HIS A 169 -1.82 -5.51 19.55
N TYR A 170 -0.58 -5.54 20.04
CA TYR A 170 0.07 -6.73 20.60
C TYR A 170 -0.53 -7.07 21.97
N HIS A 171 -1.29 -8.17 22.06
CA HIS A 171 -1.56 -8.75 23.37
C HIS A 171 -0.36 -9.59 23.80
N ASN A 172 0.04 -9.49 25.07
CA ASN A 172 1.16 -10.20 25.71
C ASN A 172 1.02 -11.74 25.64
N VAL A 173 1.19 -12.33 24.46
CA VAL A 173 1.26 -13.78 24.26
C VAL A 173 2.53 -14.09 23.46
N PRO A 174 3.37 -15.05 23.86
CA PRO A 174 4.70 -15.24 23.26
C PRO A 174 4.69 -15.81 21.83
N TYR A 175 3.51 -16.10 21.27
CA TYR A 175 3.35 -16.77 19.98
C TYR A 175 2.19 -16.14 19.21
N ARG A 176 2.52 -15.53 18.05
CA ARG A 176 1.65 -14.98 16.99
C ARG A 176 1.38 -13.47 17.00
N SER A 177 2.37 -12.77 16.44
CA SER A 177 2.30 -11.75 15.38
C SER A 177 1.02 -10.92 15.16
N HIS A 178 1.17 -9.62 15.39
CA HIS A 178 0.68 -8.46 14.62
C HIS A 178 -0.77 -8.58 14.05
N TYR A 179 -1.75 -8.06 14.79
CA TYR A 179 -3.17 -7.99 14.37
C TYR A 179 -3.63 -6.53 14.29
N ILE A 180 -4.37 -6.17 13.24
CA ILE A 180 -5.17 -4.93 13.19
C ILE A 180 -6.63 -5.31 13.41
N LYS A 181 -7.31 -4.55 14.28
CA LYS A 181 -8.66 -4.83 14.78
C LYS A 181 -9.62 -3.75 14.26
N GLN A 182 -10.62 -4.13 13.45
CA GLN A 182 -11.82 -3.31 13.28
C GLN A 182 -12.91 -3.80 14.25
N SER A 183 -13.76 -2.91 14.74
CA SER A 183 -15.01 -3.28 15.40
C SER A 183 -16.04 -2.21 15.10
N VAL A 184 -16.93 -2.47 14.12
CA VAL A 184 -18.08 -1.60 13.84
C VAL A 184 -19.29 -2.21 14.56
N PRO A 185 -19.82 -1.59 15.63
CA PRO A 185 -21.04 -2.06 16.24
C PRO A 185 -22.19 -1.88 15.25
N ASN A 186 -23.00 -2.92 15.04
CA ASN A 186 -24.31 -2.73 14.43
C ASN A 186 -25.13 -1.82 15.34
N ASP A 187 -25.70 -0.74 14.81
CA ASP A 187 -26.67 0.11 15.52
C ASP A 187 -28.00 -0.61 15.81
N HIS A 188 -28.11 -1.90 15.47
CA HIS A 188 -29.02 -2.79 16.13
C HIS A 188 -28.45 -3.21 17.48
N THR A 189 -28.75 -2.40 18.49
CA THR A 189 -28.91 -2.84 19.89
C THR A 189 -30.03 -3.91 19.96
N SER A 190 -29.79 -5.06 19.36
CA SER A 190 -30.38 -6.31 19.79
C SER A 190 -29.33 -6.98 20.66
N TYR A 191 -29.79 -7.53 21.77
CA TYR A 191 -29.05 -7.84 23.00
C TYR A 191 -27.83 -8.81 22.84
N TYR A 192 -27.43 -9.24 21.63
CA TYR A 192 -26.63 -10.47 21.46
C TYR A 192 -25.53 -10.58 20.39
N GLY A 193 -25.08 -9.53 19.67
CA GLY A 193 -23.77 -9.69 18.97
C GLY A 193 -23.15 -8.52 18.22
N ILE A 194 -21.82 -8.58 18.05
CA ILE A 194 -20.99 -7.59 17.34
C ILE A 194 -20.18 -8.31 16.26
N ASN A 195 -20.28 -7.89 15.00
CA ASN A 195 -19.45 -8.43 13.92
C ASN A 195 -18.24 -7.52 13.68
N THR A 196 -17.10 -8.12 13.37
CA THR A 196 -15.82 -7.42 13.23
C THR A 196 -14.98 -8.03 12.12
N ASP A 197 -14.37 -7.21 11.28
CA ASP A 197 -13.37 -7.66 10.30
C ASP A 197 -11.94 -7.47 10.84
N ARG A 198 -11.06 -8.39 10.42
CA ARG A 198 -9.66 -8.46 10.85
C ARG A 198 -8.78 -8.86 9.68
N VAL A 199 -7.65 -8.18 9.55
CA VAL A 199 -6.52 -8.66 8.74
C VAL A 199 -5.46 -9.25 9.66
N SER A 200 -4.91 -10.40 9.29
CA SER A 200 -3.79 -11.01 10.01
C SER A 200 -2.68 -11.46 9.08
N TRP A 201 -1.46 -11.08 9.46
CA TRP A 201 -0.24 -11.41 8.75
C TRP A 201 0.89 -11.62 9.76
N GLN A 202 1.91 -12.36 9.35
CA GLN A 202 3.13 -12.57 10.11
C GLN A 202 4.29 -12.12 9.23
N LYS A 203 5.24 -11.36 9.79
CA LYS A 203 6.46 -10.97 9.08
C LYS A 203 7.11 -12.16 8.38
N SER A 204 7.39 -12.00 7.09
CA SER A 204 7.93 -13.03 6.19
C SER A 204 7.02 -14.23 5.91
N ALA A 205 5.73 -14.17 6.27
CA ALA A 205 4.75 -15.16 5.85
C ALA A 205 4.35 -14.94 4.40
N SER A 206 4.29 -16.03 3.63
CA SER A 206 3.76 -16.04 2.27
C SER A 206 2.23 -16.04 2.21
N ARG A 207 1.57 -15.82 3.35
CA ARG A 207 0.12 -15.86 3.50
C ARG A 207 -0.37 -14.82 4.49
N ALA A 208 -1.51 -14.21 4.17
CA ALA A 208 -2.30 -13.40 5.10
C ALA A 208 -3.75 -13.90 5.09
N ARG A 209 -4.54 -13.48 6.09
CA ARG A 209 -5.99 -13.78 6.16
C ARG A 209 -6.78 -12.53 6.44
N LEU A 210 -7.80 -12.29 5.63
CA LEU A 210 -8.92 -11.41 5.91
C LEU A 210 -9.97 -12.27 6.64
N VAL A 211 -10.49 -11.82 7.77
CA VAL A 211 -11.32 -12.64 8.67
C VAL A 211 -12.48 -11.81 9.22
N SER A 212 -13.71 -12.23 8.97
CA SER A 212 -14.89 -11.72 9.66
C SER A 212 -15.16 -12.59 10.90
N GLN A 213 -15.45 -11.95 12.02
CA GLN A 213 -15.76 -12.59 13.29
C GLN A 213 -17.09 -12.09 13.84
N SER A 214 -17.78 -12.93 14.61
CA SER A 214 -18.94 -12.56 15.41
C SER A 214 -18.65 -12.77 16.88
N LEU A 215 -18.88 -11.74 17.68
CA LEU A 215 -18.96 -11.82 19.14
C LEU A 215 -20.40 -12.10 19.52
N GLU A 216 -20.65 -13.25 20.10
CA GLU A 216 -21.92 -13.60 20.72
C GLU A 216 -21.80 -13.40 22.23
N LEU A 217 -22.81 -12.75 22.82
CA LEU A 217 -22.96 -12.67 24.27
C LEU A 217 -23.99 -13.70 24.72
N THR A 218 -23.86 -14.28 25.90
CA THR A 218 -24.90 -15.13 26.47
C THR A 218 -25.01 -14.84 27.96
N THR A 219 -26.19 -14.41 28.40
CA THR A 219 -26.41 -14.04 29.80
C THR A 219 -27.21 -15.13 30.51
N TYR A 220 -26.63 -15.70 31.56
CA TYR A 220 -27.30 -16.66 32.43
C TYR A 220 -27.21 -16.20 33.88
N SER A 221 -28.36 -15.92 34.51
CA SER A 221 -28.48 -15.59 35.94
C SER A 221 -27.41 -14.61 36.44
N TYR A 222 -27.31 -13.44 35.80
CA TYR A 222 -26.37 -12.34 36.11
C TYR A 222 -24.90 -12.54 35.70
N ILE A 223 -24.56 -13.61 35.00
CA ILE A 223 -23.22 -13.82 34.40
C ILE A 223 -23.34 -13.66 32.88
N THR A 224 -22.49 -12.82 32.29
CA THR A 224 -22.36 -12.67 30.84
C THR A 224 -21.15 -13.44 30.34
N TYR A 225 -21.39 -14.39 29.44
CA TYR A 225 -20.35 -15.07 28.67
C TYR A 225 -20.17 -14.39 27.32
N SER A 226 -18.94 -14.37 26.82
CA SER A 226 -18.62 -13.94 25.46
C SER A 226 -17.96 -15.09 24.69
N SER A 227 -18.40 -15.31 23.47
CA SER A 227 -17.77 -16.22 22.51
C SER A 227 -17.48 -15.49 21.21
N ILE A 228 -16.28 -15.68 20.66
CA ILE A 228 -15.87 -15.12 19.37
C ILE A 228 -15.74 -16.28 18.38
N HIS A 229 -16.47 -16.18 17.28
CA HIS A 229 -16.45 -17.17 16.20
C HIS A 229 -16.00 -16.53 14.88
N GLU A 230 -15.20 -17.24 14.10
CA GLU A 230 -14.93 -16.87 12.70
C GLU A 230 -16.18 -17.19 11.87
N ILE A 231 -16.72 -16.17 11.19
CA ILE A 231 -17.94 -16.29 10.35
C ILE A 231 -17.65 -16.16 8.85
N GLY A 232 -16.43 -15.79 8.48
CA GLY A 232 -15.91 -15.84 7.12
C GLY A 232 -14.44 -15.51 7.08
N ASN A 233 -13.76 -15.94 6.02
CA ASN A 233 -12.36 -15.61 5.80
C ASN A 233 -12.01 -15.62 4.32
N ILE A 234 -11.00 -14.85 3.94
CA ILE A 234 -10.37 -14.87 2.61
C ILE A 234 -8.88 -15.08 2.86
N GLN A 235 -8.29 -16.05 2.16
CA GLN A 235 -6.85 -16.29 2.24
C GLN A 235 -6.13 -15.44 1.19
N ILE A 236 -5.10 -14.72 1.58
CA ILE A 236 -4.16 -14.08 0.66
C ILE A 236 -2.93 -14.98 0.59
N THR A 237 -2.51 -15.34 -0.62
CA THR A 237 -1.38 -16.23 -0.88
C THR A 237 -0.48 -15.62 -1.95
N GLY A 238 0.68 -16.23 -2.23
CA GLY A 238 1.60 -15.75 -3.28
C GLY A 238 2.54 -14.62 -2.86
N LEU A 239 2.38 -14.08 -1.64
CA LEU A 239 3.26 -13.02 -1.11
C LEU A 239 4.72 -13.51 -0.94
N PRO A 240 5.72 -12.71 -1.30
CA PRO A 240 7.12 -13.06 -1.13
C PRO A 240 7.56 -13.06 0.34
N SER A 241 8.55 -13.89 0.66
CA SER A 241 9.18 -13.85 1.98
C SER A 241 10.02 -12.58 2.13
N GLY A 242 9.91 -11.92 3.28
CA GLY A 242 10.76 -10.75 3.58
C GLY A 242 10.10 -9.40 3.33
N LEU A 243 8.82 -9.36 2.94
CA LEU A 243 8.06 -8.12 2.86
C LEU A 243 8.18 -7.31 4.15
N PRO A 244 8.56 -6.01 4.07
CA PRO A 244 8.50 -5.12 5.21
C PRO A 244 7.05 -4.73 5.48
N ASP A 245 6.73 -4.48 6.75
CA ASP A 245 5.38 -4.12 7.21
C ASP A 245 4.86 -2.85 6.49
N SER A 246 5.76 -1.98 6.01
CA SER A 246 5.42 -0.77 5.25
C SER A 246 4.77 -1.02 3.88
N GLN A 247 4.85 -2.24 3.34
CA GLN A 247 4.18 -2.61 2.09
C GLN A 247 2.70 -3.00 2.29
N PHE A 248 2.24 -3.06 3.54
CA PHE A 248 0.83 -3.27 3.87
C PHE A 248 0.24 -1.96 4.34
N ILE A 249 -0.55 -1.33 3.48
CA ILE A 249 -1.25 -0.10 3.80
C ILE A 249 -2.71 -0.44 4.10
N PHE A 250 -3.23 0.13 5.17
CA PHE A 250 -4.64 0.01 5.53
C PHE A 250 -5.27 1.38 5.34
N MET A 251 -6.33 1.44 4.54
CA MET A 251 -7.03 2.68 4.17
C MET A 251 -8.51 2.60 4.53
#